data_AF-A0A2E5W2N5-F1
#
_entry.id   AF-A0A2E5W2N5-F1
#
_cell.length_a   1.000
_cell.length_b   1.000
_cell.length_c   1.000
_cell.angle_alpha   90.00
_cell.angle_beta   90.00
_cell.angle_gamma   90.00
#
_symmetry.space_group_name_H-M   'P 1'
#
loop_
_entity.id
_entity.type
_entity.pdbx_description
1 polymer ?
#
loop_
_entity_poly.entity_id
_entity_poly.type
_entity_poly.pdbx_seq_one_letter_code
_entity_poly.pdbx_strand_id
1 'polypeptide(L)'
;MDEILIPFFTSTNHRDQSIVINHDLDHIILLSKNEKFPNVRYGLPFGPFYFLTLFLVYPKLFTKNMNIVHLINLLSIFLMISFLTLLITGTYFIAPIINAYVFAYKGLFLSICLIELYYNNKTNLIKSTTVHMD
;
A
#
# COMPACT_ATOMS: atom_id res chain seq x y z
N MET A 1 -6.85 17.80 -16.07
CA MET A 1 -7.98 18.09 -15.15
C MET A 1 -7.52 17.61 -13.77
N ASP A 2 -6.44 18.21 -13.25
CA ASP A 2 -5.52 17.57 -12.28
C ASP A 2 -5.23 18.44 -11.04
N GLU A 3 -6.02 19.49 -10.82
CA GLU A 3 -5.71 20.52 -9.81
C GLU A 3 -6.33 20.28 -8.43
N ILE A 4 -7.15 19.25 -8.23
CA ILE A 4 -7.96 19.15 -6.99
C ILE A 4 -7.20 18.51 -5.81
N LEU A 5 -6.17 17.68 -6.05
CA LEU A 5 -5.42 16.99 -4.98
C LEU A 5 -4.24 17.78 -4.41
N ILE A 6 -3.70 18.73 -5.17
CA ILE A 6 -2.54 19.55 -4.80
C ILE A 6 -2.86 20.59 -3.69
N PRO A 7 -4.00 21.33 -3.70
CA PRO A 7 -4.18 22.49 -2.82
C PRO A 7 -4.30 22.15 -1.33
N PHE A 8 -4.74 20.94 -0.96
CA PHE A 8 -4.85 20.55 0.45
C PHE A 8 -3.47 20.42 1.12
N PHE A 9 -2.50 19.83 0.41
CA PHE A 9 -1.13 19.67 0.92
C PHE A 9 -0.32 20.96 0.83
N THR A 10 -0.60 21.83 -0.16
CA THR A 10 0.09 23.13 -0.25
C THR A 10 -0.38 24.10 0.83
N SER A 11 -1.68 24.12 1.15
CA SER A 11 -2.25 24.98 2.18
C SER A 11 -1.89 24.56 3.62
N THR A 12 -1.64 23.27 3.85
CA THR A 12 -1.21 22.77 5.18
C THR A 12 0.30 22.90 5.42
N ASN A 13 1.10 23.12 4.37
CA ASN A 13 2.55 23.35 4.46
C ASN A 13 2.92 24.80 4.85
N HIS A 14 1.96 25.60 5.32
CA HIS A 14 2.17 27.02 5.64
C HIS A 14 3.08 27.29 6.86
N ARG A 15 3.42 26.27 7.66
CA ARG A 15 4.25 26.44 8.86
C ARG A 15 5.74 26.14 8.68
N ASP A 16 6.14 25.36 7.69
CA ASP A 16 7.53 24.92 7.57
C ASP A 16 7.88 24.60 6.11
N GLN A 17 8.41 25.60 5.38
CA GLN A 17 8.80 25.50 3.95
C GLN A 17 9.91 24.46 3.65
N SER A 18 10.25 23.62 4.63
CA SER A 18 11.32 22.62 4.61
C SER A 18 10.93 21.31 3.90
N ILE A 19 9.69 21.15 3.47
CA ILE A 19 9.18 19.93 2.82
C ILE A 19 8.76 20.25 1.37
N VAL A 20 9.32 19.52 0.41
CA VAL A 20 8.88 19.52 -1.00
C VAL A 20 8.02 18.29 -1.23
N ILE A 21 6.82 18.50 -1.77
CA ILE A 21 5.87 17.44 -2.08
C ILE A 21 5.83 17.30 -3.60
N ASN A 22 6.29 16.15 -4.09
CA ASN A 22 6.21 15.73 -5.48
C ASN A 22 5.27 14.54 -5.60
N HIS A 23 4.88 14.21 -6.83
CA HIS A 23 4.10 13.02 -7.12
C HIS A 23 4.72 12.29 -8.33
N ASP A 24 4.60 10.98 -8.34
CA ASP A 24 5.01 10.10 -9.44
C ASP A 24 4.01 8.95 -9.53
N LEU A 25 3.27 8.84 -10.64
CA LEU A 25 2.24 7.83 -10.91
C LEU A 25 1.33 7.44 -9.72
N ASP A 26 1.75 6.47 -8.93
CA ASP A 26 1.05 5.87 -7.79
C ASP A 26 1.63 6.25 -6.41
N HIS A 27 2.66 7.10 -6.40
CA HIS A 27 3.41 7.53 -5.24
C HIS A 27 3.38 9.05 -5.03
N ILE A 28 3.20 9.47 -3.78
CA ILE A 28 3.50 10.82 -3.30
C ILE A 28 4.91 10.79 -2.71
N ILE A 29 5.77 11.69 -3.16
CA ILE A 29 7.17 11.77 -2.75
C ILE A 29 7.33 13.00 -1.86
N LEU A 30 7.71 12.81 -0.60
CA LEU A 30 8.08 13.91 0.29
C LEU A 30 9.59 13.98 0.43
N LEU A 31 10.15 15.11 0.04
CA LEU A 31 11.57 15.42 0.11
C LEU A 31 11.81 16.46 1.20
N SER A 32 12.86 16.25 2.00
CA SER A 32 13.32 17.25 2.95
C SER A 32 14.29 18.19 2.27
N LYS A 33 14.03 19.51 2.27
CA LYS A 33 14.97 20.51 1.74
C LYS A 33 16.26 20.61 2.57
N ASN A 34 16.16 20.35 3.87
CA ASN A 34 17.26 20.50 4.83
C ASN A 34 17.76 19.13 5.34
N GLU A 35 17.48 18.05 4.62
CA GLU A 35 17.89 16.67 4.96
C GLU A 35 17.51 16.22 6.39
N LYS A 36 16.45 16.81 6.97
CA LYS A 36 16.00 16.47 8.33
C LYS A 36 15.40 15.06 8.43
N PHE A 37 14.98 14.49 7.31
CA PHE A 37 14.41 13.15 7.22
C PHE A 37 14.70 12.51 5.86
N PRO A 38 14.75 11.16 5.79
CA PRO A 38 14.95 10.46 4.53
C PRO A 38 13.77 10.68 3.58
N ASN A 39 14.03 10.64 2.28
CA ASN A 39 12.99 10.77 1.26
C ASN A 39 11.86 9.75 1.50
N VAL A 40 10.64 10.24 1.69
CA VAL A 40 9.48 9.41 1.96
C VAL A 40 8.75 9.15 0.65
N ARG A 41 8.58 7.87 0.30
CA ARG A 41 7.77 7.46 -0.86
C ARG A 41 6.50 6.82 -0.35
N TYR A 42 5.40 7.52 -0.51
CA TYR A 42 4.10 7.12 -0.04
C TYR A 42 3.29 6.54 -1.20
N GLY A 43 2.95 5.26 -1.16
CA GLY A 43 1.99 4.65 -2.09
C GLY A 43 0.58 4.71 -1.52
N LEU A 44 -0.41 5.03 -2.34
CA LEU A 44 -1.81 5.01 -1.89
C LEU A 44 -2.22 3.57 -1.51
N PRO A 45 -2.97 3.39 -0.40
CA PRO A 45 -3.67 2.13 -0.14
C PRO A 45 -4.67 1.87 -1.26
N PHE A 46 -5.01 0.60 -1.50
CA PHE A 46 -5.73 0.15 -2.71
C PHE A 46 -4.91 0.33 -4.00
N GLY A 47 -3.59 0.20 -3.91
CA GLY A 47 -2.69 0.25 -5.07
C GLY A 47 -2.72 -1.02 -5.94
N PRO A 48 -1.84 -1.10 -6.95
CA PRO A 48 -1.78 -2.21 -7.90
C PRO A 48 -1.67 -3.59 -7.25
N PHE A 49 -0.93 -3.70 -6.14
CA PHE A 49 -0.77 -4.97 -5.40
C PHE A 49 -2.07 -5.49 -4.80
N TYR A 50 -2.92 -4.60 -4.29
CA TYR A 50 -4.23 -4.98 -3.77
C TYR A 50 -5.12 -5.54 -4.89
N PHE A 51 -5.19 -4.84 -6.02
CA PHE A 51 -5.96 -5.32 -7.18
C PHE A 51 -5.39 -6.61 -7.75
N LEU A 52 -4.06 -6.75 -7.80
CA LEU A 52 -3.39 -7.97 -8.23
C LEU A 52 -3.79 -9.15 -7.34
N THR A 53 -3.78 -8.98 -6.02
CA THR A 53 -4.28 -10.00 -5.09
C THR A 53 -5.76 -10.30 -5.34
N LEU A 54 -6.57 -9.28 -5.56
CA LEU A 54 -7.99 -9.45 -5.83
C LEU A 54 -8.26 -10.23 -7.13
N PHE A 55 -7.48 -9.99 -8.18
CA PHE A 55 -7.61 -10.72 -9.46
C PHE A 55 -7.10 -12.16 -9.37
N LEU A 56 -5.92 -12.37 -8.79
CA LEU A 56 -5.30 -13.71 -8.72
C LEU A 56 -6.08 -14.67 -7.80
N VAL A 57 -6.74 -14.12 -6.78
CA VAL A 57 -7.43 -14.94 -5.77
C VAL A 57 -8.96 -15.00 -6.02
N TYR A 58 -9.48 -14.24 -7.00
CA TYR A 58 -10.90 -13.91 -7.20
C TYR A 58 -11.92 -15.04 -6.97
N PRO A 59 -11.76 -16.27 -7.51
CA PRO A 59 -12.79 -17.30 -7.33
C PRO A 59 -12.96 -17.79 -5.87
N LYS A 60 -12.02 -17.53 -4.97
CA LYS A 60 -12.10 -17.89 -3.53
C LYS A 60 -12.38 -16.70 -2.60
N LEU A 61 -12.64 -15.51 -3.15
CA LEU A 61 -12.61 -14.24 -2.41
C LEU A 61 -13.89 -13.84 -1.67
N PHE A 62 -14.94 -14.67 -1.66
CA PHE A 62 -16.05 -14.50 -0.71
C PHE A 62 -15.79 -15.15 0.66
N THR A 63 -14.52 -15.32 1.03
CA THR A 63 -14.11 -15.98 2.28
C THR A 63 -13.65 -14.97 3.33
N LYS A 64 -13.60 -15.41 4.60
CA LYS A 64 -13.14 -14.62 5.76
C LYS A 64 -11.79 -13.92 5.54
N ASN A 65 -10.91 -14.50 4.72
CA ASN A 65 -9.58 -13.95 4.43
C ASN A 65 -9.64 -12.64 3.63
N MET A 66 -10.61 -12.49 2.74
CA MET A 66 -10.77 -11.28 1.93
C MET A 66 -11.25 -10.11 2.78
N ASN A 67 -12.14 -10.35 3.74
CA ASN A 67 -12.58 -9.33 4.69
C ASN A 67 -11.40 -8.77 5.49
N ILE A 68 -10.42 -9.61 5.84
CA ILE A 68 -9.19 -9.18 6.51
C ILE A 68 -8.36 -8.30 5.59
N VAL A 69 -8.19 -8.68 4.32
CA VAL A 69 -7.44 -7.90 3.33
C VAL A 69 -8.10 -6.53 3.09
N HIS A 70 -9.42 -6.48 2.95
CA HIS A 70 -10.15 -5.21 2.84
C HIS A 70 -10.04 -4.36 4.11
N LEU A 71 -10.16 -4.97 5.30
CA LEU A 71 -10.04 -4.27 6.56
C LEU A 71 -8.65 -3.67 6.75
N ILE A 72 -7.59 -4.41 6.42
CA ILE A 72 -6.20 -3.91 6.45
C ILE A 72 -6.09 -2.70 5.53
N ASN A 73 -6.57 -2.78 4.29
CA ASN A 73 -6.53 -1.64 3.35
C ASN A 73 -7.32 -0.42 3.84
N LEU A 74 -8.50 -0.65 4.40
CA LEU A 74 -9.35 0.41 4.92
C LEU A 74 -8.68 1.12 6.10
N LEU A 75 -8.16 0.36 7.07
CA LEU A 75 -7.42 0.91 8.20
C LEU A 75 -6.20 1.70 7.75
N SER A 76 -5.56 1.24 6.67
CA SER A 76 -4.36 1.85 6.13
C SER A 76 -4.60 3.23 5.54
N ILE A 77 -5.79 3.51 4.99
CA ILE A 77 -6.18 4.88 4.57
C ILE A 77 -6.07 5.84 5.76
N PHE A 78 -6.71 5.49 6.88
CA PHE A 78 -6.79 6.37 8.05
C PHE A 78 -5.45 6.51 8.77
N LEU A 79 -4.69 5.41 8.88
CA LEU A 79 -3.38 5.43 9.50
C LEU A 79 -2.42 6.30 8.69
N MET A 80 -2.47 6.20 7.37
CA MET A 80 -1.54 6.89 6.49
C MET A 80 -1.77 8.38 6.37
N ILE A 81 -3.02 8.81 6.26
CA ILE A 81 -3.33 10.24 6.27
C ILE A 81 -2.87 10.88 7.58
N SER A 82 -2.98 10.15 8.69
CA SER A 82 -2.52 10.60 10.01
C SER A 82 -1.00 10.73 10.07
N PHE A 83 -0.24 9.73 9.59
CA PHE A 83 1.22 9.80 9.54
C PHE A 83 1.74 10.90 8.61
N LEU A 84 1.10 11.08 7.45
CA LEU A 84 1.47 12.14 6.52
C LEU A 84 1.23 13.53 7.12
N THR A 85 0.10 13.73 7.79
CA THR A 85 -0.20 14.97 8.51
C THR A 85 0.84 15.23 9.60
N LEU A 86 1.18 14.21 10.39
CA LEU A 86 2.13 14.33 11.49
C LEU A 86 3.55 14.66 10.99
N LEU A 87 3.95 14.11 9.83
CA LEU A 87 5.19 14.45 9.14
C LEU A 87 5.20 15.91 8.68
N ILE A 88 4.10 16.39 8.08
CA ILE A 88 3.95 17.79 7.63
C ILE A 88 3.99 18.76 8.82
N THR A 89 3.45 18.37 9.98
CA THR A 89 3.51 19.20 11.20
C THR A 89 4.88 19.25 11.88
N GLY A 90 5.90 18.56 11.34
CA GLY A 90 7.29 18.64 11.81
C GLY A 90 7.77 17.46 12.65
N THR A 91 7.01 16.37 12.75
CA THR A 91 7.45 15.16 13.45
C THR A 91 8.21 14.24 12.49
N TYR A 92 9.50 14.52 12.31
CA TYR A 92 10.35 13.88 11.30
C TYR A 92 10.66 12.40 11.55
N PHE A 93 10.55 11.93 12.80
CA PHE A 93 10.81 10.53 13.17
C PHE A 93 9.85 9.52 12.50
N ILE A 94 8.74 10.01 11.94
CA ILE A 94 7.73 9.17 11.28
C ILE A 94 8.11 8.83 9.84
N ALA A 95 9.02 9.58 9.22
CA ALA A 95 9.51 9.32 7.87
C ALA A 95 10.00 7.87 7.66
N PRO A 96 10.90 7.31 8.50
CA PRO A 96 11.29 5.91 8.37
C PRO A 96 10.14 4.93 8.61
N ILE A 97 9.18 5.26 9.48
CA ILE A 97 8.01 4.41 9.75
C ILE A 97 7.11 4.31 8.52
N ILE A 98 6.85 5.42 7.83
CA ILE A 98 6.06 5.44 6.59
C ILE A 98 6.76 4.57 5.54
N ASN A 99 8.07 4.74 5.34
CA ASN A 99 8.83 3.95 4.37
C ASN A 99 8.81 2.44 4.71
N ALA A 100 9.04 2.09 5.98
CA ALA A 100 8.99 0.70 6.44
C ALA A 100 7.61 0.09 6.24
N TYR A 101 6.55 0.83 6.54
CA TYR A 101 5.19 0.40 6.28
C TYR A 101 4.99 0.11 4.80
N VAL A 102 5.39 1.00 3.90
CA VAL A 102 5.14 0.84 2.45
C VAL A 102 5.82 -0.42 1.93
N PHE A 103 7.03 -0.72 2.41
CA PHE A 103 7.74 -1.95 2.11
C PHE A 103 7.02 -3.18 2.67
N ALA A 104 6.63 -3.15 3.95
CA ALA A 104 5.92 -4.25 4.60
C ALA A 104 4.58 -4.55 3.94
N TYR A 105 3.83 -3.51 3.56
CA TYR A 105 2.57 -3.62 2.84
C TYR A 105 2.78 -4.33 1.51
N LYS A 106 3.70 -3.86 0.66
CA LYS A 106 3.98 -4.52 -0.64
C LYS A 106 4.40 -5.98 -0.46
N GLY A 107 5.27 -6.25 0.52
CA GLY A 107 5.73 -7.61 0.85
C GLY A 107 4.60 -8.53 1.33
N LEU A 108 3.67 -8.02 2.14
CA LEU A 108 2.52 -8.77 2.64
C LEU A 108 1.61 -9.20 1.49
N PHE A 109 1.20 -8.27 0.62
CA PHE A 109 0.32 -8.58 -0.51
C PHE A 109 0.97 -9.55 -1.50
N LEU A 110 2.27 -9.40 -1.76
CA LEU A 110 3.02 -10.32 -2.59
C LEU A 110 3.06 -11.72 -1.98
N SER A 111 3.31 -11.82 -0.67
CA SER A 111 3.35 -13.11 0.05
C SER A 111 1.99 -13.81 0.00
N ILE A 112 0.89 -13.07 0.20
CA ILE A 112 -0.47 -13.62 0.06
C ILE A 112 -0.69 -14.17 -1.35
N CYS A 113 -0.31 -13.42 -2.39
CA CYS A 113 -0.44 -13.89 -3.77
C CYS A 113 0.34 -15.19 -4.01
N LEU A 114 1.59 -15.26 -3.54
CA LEU A 114 2.43 -16.46 -3.71
C LEU A 114 1.85 -17.68 -2.98
N ILE A 115 1.37 -17.50 -1.76
CA ILE A 115 0.77 -18.58 -0.96
C ILE A 115 -0.48 -19.11 -1.67
N GLU A 116 -1.34 -18.24 -2.16
CA GLU A 116 -2.57 -18.66 -2.82
C GLU A 116 -2.28 -19.35 -4.16
N LEU A 117 -1.35 -18.81 -4.96
CA LEU A 117 -0.91 -19.44 -6.20
C LEU A 117 -0.35 -20.85 -5.96
N TYR A 118 0.50 -21.00 -4.94
CA TYR A 118 1.05 -22.30 -4.55
C TYR A 118 -0.06 -23.28 -4.17
N TYR A 119 -1.01 -22.85 -3.34
CA TYR A 119 -2.12 -23.70 -2.92
C TYR A 119 -3.02 -24.09 -4.11
N ASN A 120 -3.33 -23.15 -5.00
CA ASN A 120 -4.16 -23.41 -6.17
C ASN A 120 -3.51 -24.40 -7.16
N ASN A 121 -2.20 -24.26 -7.40
CA ASN A 121 -1.45 -25.21 -8.21
C ASN A 121 -1.46 -26.62 -7.60
N LYS A 122 -1.27 -26.72 -6.27
CA LYS A 122 -1.33 -28.01 -5.57
C LYS A 122 -2.71 -28.65 -5.67
N THR A 123 -3.80 -27.90 -5.51
CA THR A 123 -5.16 -28.43 -5.65
C THR A 123 -5.46 -28.90 -7.07
N ASN A 124 -4.99 -28.16 -8.08
CA ASN A 124 -5.17 -28.53 -9.49
C ASN A 124 -4.37 -29.80 -9.86
N LEU A 125 -3.16 -29.95 -9.31
CA LEU A 125 -2.37 -31.18 -9.45
C LEU A 125 -3.12 -32.38 -8.89
N ILE A 126 -3.61 -32.32 -7.65
CA ILE A 126 -4.35 -33.42 -7.00
C ILE A 126 -5.59 -33.80 -7.81
N LYS A 127 -6.36 -32.81 -8.30
CA LYS A 127 -7.56 -33.05 -9.10
C LYS A 127 -7.24 -33.74 -10.44
N SER A 128 -6.10 -33.44 -11.05
CA SER A 128 -5.67 -34.10 -12.30
C SER A 128 -5.28 -35.56 -12.11
N THR A 129 -4.67 -35.91 -10.97
CA THR A 129 -4.25 -37.29 -10.69
C THR A 129 -5.43 -38.20 -10.36
N THR A 130 -6.47 -37.67 -9.71
CA THR A 130 -7.68 -38.44 -9.39
C THR A 130 -8.53 -38.70 -10.64
N VAL A 131 -8.58 -37.77 -11.59
CA VAL A 131 -9.37 -37.94 -12.83
C VAL A 131 -8.76 -38.97 -13.78
N HIS A 132 -7.47 -39.28 -13.67
CA HIS A 132 -6.83 -40.34 -14.46
C HIS A 132 -6.91 -41.74 -13.84
N MET A 133 -7.53 -41.88 -12.66
CA MET A 133 -7.68 -43.17 -11.97
C MET A 133 -9.11 -43.74 -12.00
N ASP A 134 -10.05 -43.03 -12.63
CA ASP A 134 -11.42 -43.49 -12.92
C ASP A 134 -11.59 -43.83 -14.41
#